data_AF-A0A4D5RQQ4-F1
#
_entry.id   AF-A0A4D5RQQ4-F1
#
_cell.length_a   1.000
_cell.length_b   1.000
_cell.length_c   1.000
_cell.angle_alpha   90.00
_cell.angle_beta   90.00
_cell.angle_gamma   90.00
#
_symmetry.space_group_name_H-M   'P 1'
#
loop_
_entity.id
_entity.type
_entity.pdbx_description
1 polymer ?
#
loop_
_entity_poly.entity_id
_entity_poly.type
_entity_poly.pdbx_seq_one_letter_code
_entity_poly.pdbx_strand_id
1 'polypeptide(L)'
;MLHLTSSRATAIVLLFVLLVEPGACAQPECSLATFNRLYLPVVLKLNFKVTGQSNTPDIRKLDCDNLKEITPGVETLLEKCSADNNEYVKEKLTSLQLTKESLCGNELEEDLNLWRDCFSPSVFAECKKNVEERLGKLEQDGALQDGDKWCRNESLSYQCALKAGADCPTKADRARRAVENYINTLMDVQGCFRPTVYACEYKLFHDCHWVVVHERAKELPLLQSGEGTLAKYCKAAKSVSTCTRNVQIDQCSEQEKTYLRTVEDGFRRSLNSLCDEKLPASAEVWNNCLNQEALKNCTSKIPDPRKIDISDPHLHFCRVDEETLKCELAAGSNCPASADVAKKALYDIRMTLFDIKRCSRPKLDGYGGSGFSTTPAVLVTLSALCVALLPTKQTLLLDFN
;
A
#
# COMPACT_ATOMS: atom_id res chain seq x y z
N MET A 1 -74.67 -30.98 9.36
CA MET A 1 -73.20 -31.10 9.43
C MET A 1 -72.70 -31.16 7.99
N LEU A 2 -72.17 -30.06 7.42
CA LEU A 2 -70.73 -29.76 7.28
C LEU A 2 -69.99 -30.93 6.60
N HIS A 3 -69.26 -30.84 5.48
CA HIS A 3 -68.69 -29.71 4.72
C HIS A 3 -68.24 -30.23 3.33
N LEU A 4 -68.37 -29.34 2.33
CA LEU A 4 -67.58 -29.10 1.10
C LEU A 4 -66.56 -30.12 0.51
N THR A 5 -66.58 -30.16 -0.82
CA THR A 5 -65.69 -30.76 -1.84
C THR A 5 -64.25 -30.20 -1.86
N SER A 6 -63.26 -31.01 -2.24
CA SER A 6 -62.02 -30.61 -2.98
C SER A 6 -61.08 -31.83 -3.12
N SER A 7 -60.98 -32.46 -4.30
CA SER A 7 -60.03 -32.22 -5.40
C SER A 7 -58.54 -32.48 -5.09
N ARG A 8 -58.02 -33.51 -5.75
CA ARG A 8 -56.60 -33.88 -5.94
C ARG A 8 -55.75 -32.66 -6.32
N ALA A 9 -54.70 -32.34 -5.56
CA ALA A 9 -53.45 -31.70 -6.02
C ALA A 9 -52.52 -31.38 -4.83
N THR A 10 -51.92 -32.39 -4.20
CA THR A 10 -50.93 -32.16 -3.12
C THR A 10 -49.86 -33.24 -3.15
N ALA A 11 -48.90 -33.11 -4.07
CA ALA A 11 -47.60 -33.78 -3.96
C ALA A 11 -46.46 -33.16 -4.79
N ILE A 12 -46.67 -32.03 -5.49
CA ILE A 12 -45.61 -31.37 -6.30
C ILE A 12 -45.58 -29.86 -5.99
N VAL A 13 -45.45 -29.50 -4.71
CA VAL A 13 -45.29 -28.08 -4.29
C VAL A 13 -44.10 -27.86 -3.35
N LEU A 14 -43.38 -28.90 -2.92
CA LEU A 14 -42.31 -28.75 -1.91
C LEU A 14 -40.87 -28.88 -2.42
N LEU A 15 -40.63 -28.67 -3.71
CA LEU A 15 -39.28 -28.67 -4.30
C LEU A 15 -39.00 -27.51 -5.27
N PHE A 16 -39.72 -26.39 -5.10
CA PHE A 16 -39.52 -25.15 -5.88
C PHE A 16 -39.29 -23.91 -4.99
N VAL A 17 -38.52 -24.04 -3.90
CA VAL A 17 -38.20 -22.90 -3.01
C VAL A 17 -36.70 -22.57 -2.93
N LEU A 18 -35.82 -23.18 -3.72
CA LEU A 18 -34.37 -22.89 -3.62
C LEU A 18 -33.61 -22.63 -4.92
N LEU A 19 -34.28 -22.19 -5.99
CA LEU A 19 -33.60 -21.61 -7.16
C LEU A 19 -34.42 -20.45 -7.72
N VAL A 20 -34.49 -19.35 -6.97
CA VAL A 20 -34.83 -18.05 -7.55
C VAL A 20 -33.52 -17.48 -8.09
N GLU A 21 -33.32 -17.59 -9.40
CA GLU A 21 -32.41 -16.68 -10.10
C GLU A 21 -32.87 -15.25 -9.80
N PRO A 22 -31.97 -14.32 -9.41
CA PRO A 22 -32.36 -12.92 -9.22
C PRO A 22 -32.97 -12.40 -10.52
N GLY A 23 -34.24 -11.98 -10.44
CA GLY A 23 -35.08 -11.74 -11.60
C GLY A 23 -34.60 -10.60 -12.51
N ALA A 24 -35.10 -10.64 -13.74
CA ALA A 24 -34.92 -9.67 -14.82
C ALA A 24 -35.37 -8.21 -14.51
N CYS A 25 -35.76 -7.91 -13.26
CA CYS A 25 -36.16 -6.58 -12.80
C CYS A 25 -35.23 -6.00 -11.70
N ALA A 26 -34.19 -6.73 -11.29
CA ALA A 26 -33.20 -6.17 -10.37
C ALA A 26 -32.34 -5.16 -11.13
N GLN A 27 -32.42 -3.88 -10.74
CA GLN A 27 -31.53 -2.85 -11.27
C GLN A 27 -30.06 -3.26 -11.02
N PRO A 28 -29.16 -3.06 -11.99
CA PRO A 28 -27.76 -3.43 -11.83
C PRO A 28 -27.13 -2.70 -10.64
N GLU A 29 -26.52 -3.47 -9.73
CA GLU A 29 -25.81 -2.91 -8.58
C GLU A 29 -24.59 -2.11 -9.03
N CYS A 30 -24.33 -0.96 -8.38
CA CYS A 30 -23.08 -0.24 -8.58
C CYS A 30 -21.91 -1.00 -7.94
N SER A 31 -21.36 -1.96 -8.68
CA SER A 31 -20.25 -2.79 -8.24
C SER A 31 -19.27 -3.06 -9.38
N LEU A 32 -18.02 -3.38 -9.02
CA LEU A 32 -17.01 -3.78 -9.99
C LEU A 32 -17.41 -5.07 -10.73
N ALA A 33 -18.11 -5.99 -10.05
CA ALA A 33 -18.60 -7.22 -10.67
C ALA A 33 -19.61 -6.91 -11.78
N THR A 34 -20.56 -6.00 -11.53
CA THR A 34 -21.51 -5.53 -12.54
C THR A 34 -20.79 -4.86 -13.71
N PHE A 35 -19.86 -3.94 -13.43
CA PHE A 35 -19.07 -3.26 -14.45
C PHE A 35 -18.34 -4.26 -15.36
N ASN A 36 -17.59 -5.19 -14.77
CA ASN A 36 -16.84 -6.19 -15.53
C ASN A 36 -17.78 -7.08 -16.35
N ARG A 37 -18.88 -7.55 -15.76
CA ARG A 37 -19.86 -8.41 -16.47
C ARG A 37 -20.43 -7.72 -17.72
N LEU A 38 -20.74 -6.43 -17.62
CA LEU A 38 -21.39 -5.70 -18.70
C LEU A 38 -20.42 -5.24 -19.78
N TYR A 39 -19.23 -4.75 -19.40
CA TYR A 39 -18.40 -4.00 -20.34
C TYR A 39 -17.11 -4.71 -20.77
N LEU A 40 -16.59 -5.67 -19.97
CA LEU A 40 -15.43 -6.46 -20.36
C LEU A 40 -15.60 -7.14 -21.74
N PRO A 41 -16.74 -7.81 -22.04
CA PRO A 41 -16.89 -8.52 -23.32
C PRO A 41 -16.90 -7.60 -24.54
N VAL A 42 -17.29 -6.34 -24.36
CA VAL A 42 -17.37 -5.35 -25.45
C VAL A 42 -16.03 -4.67 -25.64
N VAL A 43 -15.39 -4.23 -24.56
CA VAL A 43 -14.08 -3.55 -24.62
C VAL A 43 -13.00 -4.49 -25.16
N LEU A 44 -12.99 -5.77 -24.78
CA LEU A 44 -12.02 -6.75 -25.30
C LEU A 44 -12.21 -7.08 -26.79
N LYS A 45 -13.36 -6.73 -27.39
CA LYS A 45 -13.62 -6.92 -28.83
C LYS A 45 -13.22 -5.71 -29.67
N LEU A 46 -12.88 -4.59 -29.06
CA LEU A 46 -12.46 -3.39 -29.78
C LEU A 46 -11.14 -3.66 -30.50
N ASN A 47 -11.04 -3.21 -31.75
CA ASN A 47 -9.92 -3.47 -32.63
C ASN A 47 -8.95 -2.29 -32.76
N PHE A 48 -9.23 -1.19 -32.06
CA PHE A 48 -8.46 0.04 -32.06
C PHE A 48 -6.96 -0.21 -31.86
N LYS A 49 -6.15 0.40 -32.72
CA LYS A 49 -4.70 0.26 -32.75
C LYS A 49 -4.02 1.45 -32.10
N VAL A 50 -3.21 1.18 -31.09
CA VAL A 50 -2.46 2.19 -30.33
C VAL A 50 -1.07 2.48 -30.89
N THR A 51 -0.47 1.55 -31.65
CA THR A 51 0.97 1.54 -32.00
C THR A 51 1.30 2.11 -33.39
N GLY A 52 0.71 3.24 -33.78
CA GLY A 52 0.99 3.84 -35.09
C GLY A 52 0.63 2.92 -36.27
N GLN A 53 -0.25 1.95 -36.06
CA GLN A 53 -0.87 1.15 -37.11
C GLN A 53 -2.14 1.85 -37.60
N SER A 54 -2.58 1.54 -38.81
CA SER A 54 -3.78 2.16 -39.38
C SER A 54 -5.04 1.71 -38.64
N ASN A 55 -5.79 2.69 -38.13
CA ASN A 55 -7.17 2.53 -37.69
C ASN A 55 -8.08 2.85 -38.88
N THR A 56 -8.37 1.83 -39.71
CA THR A 56 -9.18 2.02 -40.92
C THR A 56 -10.59 2.54 -40.57
N PRO A 57 -11.27 3.22 -41.51
CA PRO A 57 -12.65 3.66 -41.30
C PRO A 57 -13.58 2.53 -40.81
N ASP A 58 -13.42 1.32 -41.35
CA ASP A 58 -14.22 0.15 -40.95
C ASP A 58 -13.96 -0.29 -39.51
N ILE A 59 -12.70 -0.32 -39.07
CA ILE A 59 -12.33 -0.64 -37.67
C ILE A 59 -12.97 0.37 -36.72
N ARG A 60 -12.84 1.66 -37.03
CA ARG A 60 -13.39 2.72 -36.17
C ARG A 60 -14.91 2.68 -36.12
N LYS A 61 -15.56 2.45 -37.26
CA LYS A 61 -17.01 2.34 -37.33
C LYS A 61 -17.49 1.17 -36.47
N LEU A 62 -16.88 -0.01 -36.63
CA LEU A 62 -17.21 -1.19 -35.83
C LEU A 62 -17.02 -0.94 -34.33
N ASP A 63 -15.88 -0.38 -33.92
CA ASP A 63 -15.59 -0.08 -32.52
C ASP A 63 -16.54 0.97 -31.95
N CYS A 64 -16.87 2.01 -32.72
CA CYS A 64 -17.84 3.02 -32.32
C CYS A 64 -19.25 2.43 -32.18
N ASP A 65 -19.68 1.56 -33.10
CA ASP A 65 -20.98 0.90 -33.04
C ASP A 65 -21.08 -0.02 -31.82
N ASN A 66 -20.02 -0.79 -31.51
CA ASN A 66 -19.92 -1.60 -30.29
C ASN A 66 -20.03 -0.74 -29.01
N LEU A 67 -19.37 0.43 -28.97
CA LEU A 67 -19.43 1.34 -27.82
C LEU A 67 -20.81 2.04 -27.69
N LYS A 68 -21.48 2.33 -28.80
CA LYS A 68 -22.85 2.88 -28.80
C LYS A 68 -23.85 1.90 -28.23
N GLU A 69 -23.71 0.61 -28.53
CA GLU A 69 -24.62 -0.43 -28.03
C GLU A 69 -24.69 -0.44 -26.49
N ILE A 70 -23.56 -0.26 -25.82
CA ILE A 70 -23.48 -0.29 -24.35
C ILE A 70 -23.75 1.05 -23.67
N THR A 71 -23.85 2.15 -24.43
CA THR A 71 -23.96 3.51 -23.89
C THR A 71 -25.13 3.71 -22.93
N PRO A 72 -26.37 3.28 -23.25
CA PRO A 72 -27.51 3.47 -22.33
C PRO A 72 -27.29 2.77 -20.98
N GLY A 73 -26.63 1.61 -21.00
CA GLY A 73 -26.28 0.89 -19.78
C GLY A 73 -25.23 1.63 -18.94
N VAL A 74 -24.25 2.27 -19.58
CA VAL A 74 -23.23 3.08 -18.89
C VAL A 74 -23.83 4.28 -18.18
N GLU A 75 -24.71 5.03 -18.86
CA GLU A 75 -25.39 6.21 -18.28
C GLU A 75 -26.24 5.80 -17.06
N THR A 76 -27.03 4.74 -17.21
CA THR A 76 -27.86 4.20 -16.13
C THR A 76 -27.01 3.80 -14.90
N LEU A 77 -25.88 3.10 -15.14
CA LEU A 77 -25.03 2.65 -14.04
C LEU A 77 -24.26 3.82 -13.40
N LEU A 78 -23.90 4.84 -14.18
CA LEU A 78 -23.21 6.03 -13.68
C LEU A 78 -24.10 6.85 -12.74
N GLU A 79 -25.36 7.07 -13.10
CA GLU A 79 -26.36 7.71 -12.24
C GLU A 79 -26.51 6.94 -10.93
N LYS A 80 -26.62 5.62 -11.01
CA LYS A 80 -26.74 4.75 -9.84
C LYS A 80 -25.50 4.82 -8.94
N CYS A 81 -24.30 4.74 -9.53
CA CYS A 81 -23.05 4.84 -8.80
C CYS A 81 -22.83 6.21 -8.13
N SER A 82 -23.34 7.28 -8.76
CA SER A 82 -23.32 8.61 -8.17
C SER A 82 -24.25 8.70 -6.96
N ALA A 83 -25.43 8.09 -7.03
CA ALA A 83 -26.33 7.99 -5.88
C ALA A 83 -25.75 7.13 -4.74
N ASP A 84 -25.01 6.08 -5.08
CA ASP A 84 -24.39 5.16 -4.12
C ASP A 84 -23.02 5.67 -3.60
N ASN A 85 -22.56 6.86 -4.02
CA ASN A 85 -21.24 7.44 -3.71
C ASN A 85 -20.04 6.50 -3.99
N ASN A 86 -20.15 5.64 -5.00
CA ASN A 86 -19.09 4.72 -5.39
C ASN A 86 -18.18 5.34 -6.45
N GLU A 87 -17.27 6.21 -6.02
CA GLU A 87 -16.34 6.92 -6.91
C GLU A 87 -15.43 5.97 -7.72
N TYR A 88 -15.10 4.79 -7.19
CA TYR A 88 -14.25 3.82 -7.86
C TYR A 88 -14.88 3.26 -9.15
N VAL A 89 -16.15 2.84 -9.10
CA VAL A 89 -16.84 2.33 -10.30
C VAL A 89 -17.20 3.49 -11.24
N LYS A 90 -17.56 4.65 -10.67
CA LYS A 90 -17.86 5.87 -11.42
C LYS A 90 -16.68 6.31 -12.29
N GLU A 91 -15.46 6.31 -11.78
CA GLU A 91 -14.25 6.67 -12.54
C GLU A 91 -14.05 5.79 -13.78
N LYS A 92 -14.35 4.49 -13.68
CA LYS A 92 -14.26 3.53 -14.78
C LYS A 92 -15.35 3.75 -15.83
N LEU A 93 -16.57 4.05 -15.39
CA LEU A 93 -17.70 4.38 -16.27
C LEU A 93 -17.46 5.68 -17.04
N THR A 94 -16.93 6.71 -16.37
CA THR A 94 -16.53 7.97 -17.03
C THR A 94 -15.44 7.73 -18.07
N SER A 95 -14.46 6.87 -17.78
CA SER A 95 -13.40 6.54 -18.74
C SER A 95 -13.95 5.86 -19.99
N LEU A 96 -14.93 4.96 -19.82
CA LEU A 96 -15.63 4.32 -20.93
C LEU A 96 -16.44 5.32 -21.78
N GLN A 97 -17.09 6.31 -21.16
CA GLN A 97 -17.75 7.41 -21.88
C GLN A 97 -16.76 8.23 -22.69
N LEU A 98 -15.62 8.62 -22.10
CA LEU A 98 -14.57 9.36 -22.80
C LEU A 98 -14.00 8.59 -23.99
N THR A 99 -13.84 7.27 -23.85
CA THR A 99 -13.43 6.38 -24.95
C THR A 99 -14.45 6.40 -26.08
N LYS A 100 -15.74 6.26 -25.77
CA LYS A 100 -16.81 6.37 -26.78
C LYS A 100 -16.74 7.71 -27.51
N GLU A 101 -16.72 8.81 -26.77
CA GLU A 101 -16.68 10.16 -27.34
C GLU A 101 -15.47 10.38 -28.23
N SER A 102 -14.31 9.86 -27.81
CA SER A 102 -13.08 9.97 -28.58
C SER A 102 -13.16 9.15 -29.87
N LEU A 103 -13.48 7.85 -29.77
CA LEU A 103 -13.43 6.91 -30.90
C LEU A 103 -14.54 7.15 -31.94
N CYS A 104 -15.69 7.70 -31.52
CA CYS A 104 -16.81 8.02 -32.39
C CYS A 104 -16.71 9.42 -33.04
N GLY A 105 -15.67 10.21 -32.76
CA GLY A 105 -15.52 11.55 -33.31
C GLY A 105 -15.21 11.55 -34.82
N ASN A 106 -15.99 12.31 -35.60
CA ASN A 106 -15.84 12.36 -37.07
C ASN A 106 -14.47 12.87 -37.53
N GLU A 107 -13.86 13.79 -36.79
CA GLU A 107 -12.57 14.40 -37.14
C GLU A 107 -11.37 13.57 -36.67
N LEU A 108 -11.58 12.42 -36.02
CA LEU A 108 -10.50 11.58 -35.51
C LEU A 108 -9.66 10.94 -36.63
N GLU A 109 -10.18 10.84 -37.86
CA GLU A 109 -9.52 10.11 -38.94
C GLU A 109 -8.22 10.77 -39.39
N GLU A 110 -8.30 12.07 -39.64
CA GLU A 110 -7.17 12.87 -40.07
C GLU A 110 -6.10 12.90 -38.98
N ASP A 111 -6.51 13.12 -37.73
CA ASP A 111 -5.62 13.10 -36.57
C ASP A 111 -4.94 11.73 -36.38
N LEU A 112 -5.63 10.61 -36.63
CA LEU A 112 -5.05 9.26 -36.54
C LEU A 112 -4.08 8.97 -37.69
N ASN A 113 -4.32 9.52 -38.88
CA ASN A 113 -3.36 9.45 -39.98
C ASN A 113 -2.10 10.25 -39.62
N LEU A 114 -2.26 11.45 -39.07
CA LEU A 114 -1.13 12.24 -38.57
C LEU A 114 -0.38 11.47 -37.48
N TRP A 115 -1.08 10.94 -36.47
CA TRP A 115 -0.51 10.12 -35.41
C TRP A 115 0.31 8.95 -35.98
N ARG A 116 -0.25 8.20 -36.93
CA ARG A 116 0.45 7.10 -37.61
C ARG A 116 1.74 7.57 -38.27
N ASP A 117 1.69 8.69 -38.98
CA ASP A 117 2.81 9.16 -39.79
C ASP A 117 3.95 9.75 -38.93
N CYS A 118 3.64 10.30 -37.75
CA CYS A 118 4.64 10.81 -36.79
C CYS A 118 5.05 9.82 -35.70
N PHE A 119 4.29 8.74 -35.49
CA PHE A 119 4.61 7.73 -34.48
C PHE A 119 5.97 7.10 -34.77
N SER A 120 6.86 7.10 -33.79
CA SER A 120 8.21 6.55 -33.93
C SER A 120 8.27 5.07 -33.51
N PRO A 121 8.36 4.10 -34.45
CA PRO A 121 8.38 2.68 -34.11
C PRO A 121 9.64 2.27 -33.35
N SER A 122 10.77 2.95 -33.62
CA SER A 122 12.02 2.71 -32.91
C SER A 122 11.94 3.13 -31.44
N VAL A 123 11.36 4.31 -31.15
CA VAL A 123 11.14 4.78 -29.77
C VAL A 123 10.19 3.83 -29.03
N PHE A 124 9.13 3.35 -29.69
CA PHE A 124 8.22 2.36 -29.10
C PHE A 124 8.93 1.06 -28.77
N ALA A 125 9.66 0.47 -29.73
CA ALA A 125 10.34 -0.80 -29.57
C ALA A 125 11.43 -0.74 -28.49
N GLU A 126 12.23 0.33 -28.47
CA GLU A 126 13.26 0.54 -27.45
C GLU A 126 12.64 0.73 -26.06
N CYS A 127 11.59 1.54 -25.95
CA CYS A 127 10.89 1.75 -24.68
C CYS A 127 10.28 0.45 -24.16
N LYS A 128 9.59 -0.31 -25.01
CA LYS A 128 8.98 -1.60 -24.64
C LYS A 128 10.03 -2.61 -24.20
N LYS A 129 11.15 -2.73 -24.93
CA LYS A 129 12.28 -3.59 -24.55
C LYS A 129 12.81 -3.20 -23.16
N ASN A 130 13.01 -1.91 -22.89
CA ASN A 130 13.48 -1.44 -21.59
C ASN A 130 12.48 -1.74 -20.46
N VAL A 131 11.17 -1.63 -20.72
CA VAL A 131 10.11 -2.04 -19.78
C VAL A 131 10.22 -3.54 -19.48
N GLU A 132 10.24 -4.39 -20.51
CA GLU A 132 10.29 -5.85 -20.36
C GLU A 132 11.55 -6.31 -19.60
N GLU A 133 12.72 -5.76 -19.96
CA GLU A 133 13.98 -6.05 -19.27
C GLU A 133 13.95 -5.61 -17.80
N ARG A 134 13.39 -4.44 -17.50
CA ARG A 134 13.28 -3.95 -16.12
C ARG A 134 12.31 -4.76 -15.29
N LEU A 135 11.14 -5.11 -15.84
CA LEU A 135 10.17 -5.97 -15.14
C LEU A 135 10.75 -7.37 -14.89
N GLY A 136 11.54 -7.91 -15.84
CA GLY A 136 12.28 -9.15 -15.63
C GLY A 136 13.28 -9.07 -14.48
N LYS A 137 14.00 -7.93 -14.35
CA LYS A 137 14.89 -7.71 -13.20
C LYS A 137 14.13 -7.58 -11.88
N LEU A 138 13.01 -6.86 -11.85
CA LEU A 138 12.17 -6.74 -10.64
C LEU A 138 11.66 -8.09 -10.14
N GLU A 139 11.28 -8.97 -11.06
CA GLU A 139 10.88 -10.35 -10.75
C GLU A 139 12.07 -11.16 -10.20
N GLN A 140 13.23 -11.09 -10.86
CA GLN A 140 14.47 -11.74 -10.39
C GLN A 140 14.93 -11.26 -9.02
N ASP A 141 14.77 -9.96 -8.74
CA ASP A 141 15.14 -9.32 -7.49
C ASP A 141 14.10 -9.55 -6.37
N GLY A 142 12.96 -10.19 -6.68
CA GLY A 142 11.91 -10.54 -5.73
C GLY A 142 10.94 -9.40 -5.40
N ALA A 143 10.98 -8.30 -6.15
CA ALA A 143 10.06 -7.17 -5.98
C ALA A 143 8.71 -7.40 -6.66
N LEU A 144 8.68 -8.18 -7.73
CA LEU A 144 7.50 -8.37 -8.58
C LEU A 144 7.09 -9.84 -8.66
N GLN A 145 5.78 -10.10 -8.62
CA GLN A 145 5.19 -11.42 -8.83
C GLN A 145 4.55 -11.52 -10.22
N ASP A 146 4.47 -12.75 -10.76
CA ASP A 146 4.02 -13.05 -12.13
C ASP A 146 2.67 -12.40 -12.50
N GLY A 147 1.70 -12.41 -11.59
CA GLY A 147 0.37 -11.84 -11.84
C GLY A 147 0.39 -10.31 -12.01
N ASP A 148 1.21 -9.60 -11.24
CA ASP A 148 1.36 -8.15 -11.35
C ASP A 148 2.23 -7.76 -12.56
N LYS A 149 3.14 -8.66 -12.98
CA LYS A 149 4.01 -8.45 -14.15
C LYS A 149 3.24 -8.28 -15.44
N TRP A 150 2.19 -9.07 -15.68
CA TRP A 150 1.40 -8.94 -16.90
C TRP A 150 0.73 -7.57 -17.02
N CYS A 151 -0.01 -7.15 -15.98
CA CYS A 151 -0.67 -5.84 -15.96
C CYS A 151 0.33 -4.69 -16.11
N ARG A 152 1.48 -4.75 -15.44
CA ARG A 152 2.54 -3.74 -15.58
C ARG A 152 3.10 -3.72 -16.99
N ASN A 153 3.38 -4.88 -17.58
CA ASN A 153 3.95 -4.95 -18.92
C ASN A 153 3.01 -4.35 -19.96
N GLU A 154 1.73 -4.71 -19.92
CA GLU A 154 0.71 -4.15 -20.81
C GLU A 154 0.60 -2.63 -20.61
N SER A 155 0.33 -2.18 -19.38
CA SER A 155 0.09 -0.77 -19.06
C SER A 155 1.31 0.13 -19.40
N LEU A 156 2.52 -0.29 -19.04
CA LEU A 156 3.75 0.45 -19.36
C LEU A 156 4.11 0.37 -20.85
N SER A 157 3.81 -0.74 -21.54
CA SER A 157 3.94 -0.82 -23.00
C SER A 157 3.00 0.18 -23.68
N TYR A 158 1.78 0.37 -23.19
CA TYR A 158 0.88 1.39 -23.69
C TYR A 158 1.40 2.81 -23.44
N GLN A 159 2.06 3.06 -22.30
CA GLN A 159 2.77 4.32 -22.08
C GLN A 159 3.90 4.55 -23.09
N CYS A 160 4.62 3.49 -23.49
CA CYS A 160 5.62 3.57 -24.55
C CYS A 160 5.00 3.98 -25.89
N ALA A 161 3.77 3.54 -26.20
CA ALA A 161 3.06 3.99 -27.41
C ALA A 161 2.77 5.50 -27.37
N LEU A 162 2.34 6.01 -26.22
CA LEU A 162 2.13 7.46 -26.04
C LEU A 162 3.44 8.25 -26.17
N LYS A 163 4.54 7.72 -25.63
CA LYS A 163 5.88 8.32 -25.76
C LYS A 163 6.35 8.34 -27.21
N ALA A 164 6.07 7.29 -27.98
CA ALA A 164 6.44 7.21 -29.38
C ALA A 164 5.69 8.20 -30.29
N GLY A 165 4.51 8.66 -29.86
CA GLY A 165 3.76 9.73 -30.53
C GLY A 165 3.88 11.10 -29.85
N ALA A 166 4.82 11.29 -28.90
CA ALA A 166 4.91 12.53 -28.13
C ALA A 166 5.33 13.75 -28.98
N ASP A 167 6.13 13.51 -30.02
CA ASP A 167 6.65 14.55 -30.94
C ASP A 167 5.71 14.82 -32.13
N CYS A 168 4.52 14.22 -32.12
CA CYS A 168 3.50 14.48 -33.12
C CYS A 168 3.02 15.93 -33.08
N PRO A 169 2.60 16.52 -34.22
CA PRO A 169 2.08 17.87 -34.25
C PRO A 169 0.81 17.99 -33.41
N THR A 170 0.51 19.19 -32.89
CA THR A 170 -0.70 19.46 -32.08
C THR A 170 -2.02 19.08 -32.77
N LYS A 171 -2.03 19.06 -34.11
CA LYS A 171 -3.15 18.54 -34.90
C LYS A 171 -3.44 17.05 -34.67
N ALA A 172 -2.52 16.29 -34.06
CA ALA A 172 -2.72 14.89 -33.67
C ALA A 172 -3.19 14.74 -32.20
N ASP A 173 -3.43 15.84 -31.47
CA ASP A 173 -3.77 15.79 -30.06
C ASP A 173 -5.07 15.02 -29.76
N ARG A 174 -6.06 15.02 -30.67
CA ARG A 174 -7.27 14.20 -30.45
C ARG A 174 -6.97 12.72 -30.64
N ALA A 175 -6.11 12.35 -31.59
CA ALA A 175 -5.64 10.98 -31.73
C ALA A 175 -4.89 10.52 -30.47
N ARG A 176 -3.99 11.36 -29.94
CA ARG A 176 -3.32 11.08 -28.66
C ARG A 176 -4.32 10.84 -27.53
N ARG A 177 -5.30 11.74 -27.35
CA ARG A 177 -6.35 11.59 -26.33
C ARG A 177 -7.20 10.33 -26.55
N ALA A 178 -7.53 9.99 -27.79
CA ALA A 178 -8.26 8.76 -28.11
C ALA A 178 -7.47 7.51 -27.72
N VAL A 179 -6.15 7.50 -27.99
CA VAL A 179 -5.25 6.43 -27.57
C VAL A 179 -5.19 6.35 -26.04
N GLU A 180 -5.02 7.47 -25.34
CA GLU A 180 -5.02 7.53 -23.86
C GLU A 180 -6.32 7.00 -23.25
N ASN A 181 -7.47 7.45 -23.74
CA ASN A 181 -8.79 7.02 -23.25
C ASN A 181 -9.03 5.53 -23.48
N TYR A 182 -8.70 5.04 -24.67
CA TYR A 182 -8.79 3.62 -25.00
C TYR A 182 -7.92 2.76 -24.07
N ILE A 183 -6.65 3.15 -23.86
CA ILE A 183 -5.74 2.46 -22.93
C ILE A 183 -6.32 2.41 -21.53
N ASN A 184 -6.81 3.54 -21.00
CA ASN A 184 -7.38 3.62 -19.66
C ASN A 184 -8.58 2.68 -19.50
N THR A 185 -9.47 2.67 -20.49
CA THR A 185 -10.65 1.80 -20.51
C THR A 185 -10.26 0.32 -20.59
N LEU A 186 -9.25 -0.01 -21.41
CA LEU A 186 -8.73 -1.37 -21.51
C LEU A 186 -8.14 -1.85 -20.18
N MET A 187 -7.32 -1.02 -19.51
CA MET A 187 -6.75 -1.34 -18.20
C MET A 187 -7.86 -1.50 -17.15
N ASP A 188 -8.87 -0.64 -17.19
CA ASP A 188 -9.98 -0.67 -16.24
C ASP A 188 -10.80 -1.95 -16.29
N VAL A 189 -11.13 -2.45 -17.49
CA VAL A 189 -11.88 -3.71 -17.65
C VAL A 189 -11.01 -4.92 -17.35
N GLN A 190 -9.71 -4.88 -17.67
CA GLN A 190 -8.76 -5.96 -17.39
C GLN A 190 -8.41 -6.08 -15.90
N GLY A 191 -8.84 -5.13 -15.07
CA GLY A 191 -8.50 -5.10 -13.64
C GLY A 191 -7.05 -4.70 -13.38
N CYS A 192 -6.40 -4.03 -14.34
CA CYS A 192 -5.05 -3.52 -14.21
C CYS A 192 -5.05 -2.05 -13.78
N PHE A 193 -3.95 -1.60 -13.17
CA PHE A 193 -3.76 -0.17 -12.96
C PHE A 193 -3.43 0.55 -14.26
N ARG A 194 -3.95 1.78 -14.39
CA ARG A 194 -3.65 2.67 -15.51
C ARG A 194 -2.17 3.06 -15.53
N PRO A 195 -1.61 3.47 -16.68
CA PRO A 195 -0.19 3.77 -16.80
C PRO A 195 0.31 4.83 -15.80
N THR A 196 -0.52 5.85 -15.53
CA THR A 196 -0.21 6.93 -14.58
C THR A 196 -0.05 6.44 -13.14
N VAL A 197 -0.66 5.32 -12.77
CA VAL A 197 -0.52 4.73 -11.44
C VAL A 197 0.80 3.96 -11.34
N TYR A 198 1.21 3.26 -12.39
CA TYR A 198 2.51 2.56 -12.41
C TYR A 198 3.72 3.49 -12.54
N ALA A 199 3.52 4.77 -12.86
CA ALA A 199 4.56 5.78 -12.82
C ALA A 199 5.27 5.86 -11.45
N CYS A 200 4.51 5.67 -10.36
CA CYS A 200 5.02 5.62 -8.99
C CYS A 200 4.93 4.20 -8.44
N GLU A 201 6.06 3.49 -8.33
CA GLU A 201 6.12 2.12 -7.81
C GLU A 201 6.21 2.05 -6.28
N TYR A 202 5.49 2.96 -5.61
CA TYR A 202 5.39 3.05 -4.15
C TYR A 202 5.13 1.68 -3.51
N LYS A 203 4.19 0.91 -4.07
CA LYS A 203 3.78 -0.38 -3.50
C LYS A 203 4.91 -1.41 -3.55
N LEU A 204 5.61 -1.53 -4.67
CA LEU A 204 6.75 -2.46 -4.79
C LEU A 204 7.85 -2.09 -3.79
N PHE A 205 8.16 -0.80 -3.68
CA PHE A 205 9.15 -0.31 -2.73
C PHE A 205 8.75 -0.63 -1.29
N HIS A 206 7.49 -0.33 -0.95
CA HIS A 206 6.94 -0.59 0.37
C HIS A 206 6.99 -2.08 0.71
N ASP A 207 6.55 -2.95 -0.21
CA ASP A 207 6.44 -4.39 0.02
C ASP A 207 7.81 -5.05 0.22
N CYS A 208 8.85 -4.60 -0.50
CA CYS A 208 10.25 -5.01 -0.27
C CYS A 208 10.68 -4.80 1.19
N HIS A 209 10.29 -3.69 1.81
CA HIS A 209 10.62 -3.38 3.20
C HIS A 209 9.67 -4.07 4.19
N TRP A 210 8.37 -4.07 3.88
CA TRP A 210 7.31 -4.60 4.75
C TRP A 210 7.55 -6.06 5.07
N VAL A 211 7.79 -6.91 4.08
CA VAL A 211 7.95 -8.36 4.29
C VAL A 211 9.08 -8.67 5.28
N VAL A 212 10.19 -7.94 5.19
CA VAL A 212 11.33 -8.15 6.08
C VAL A 212 11.09 -7.59 7.47
N VAL A 213 10.55 -6.37 7.59
CA VAL A 213 10.38 -5.72 8.89
C VAL A 213 9.19 -6.30 9.66
N HIS A 214 8.09 -6.59 8.99
CA HIS A 214 6.86 -7.06 9.61
C HIS A 214 7.02 -8.44 10.26
N GLU A 215 7.66 -9.39 9.55
CA GLU A 215 7.93 -10.72 10.12
C GLU A 215 8.82 -10.64 11.36
N ARG A 216 9.83 -9.74 11.35
CA ARG A 216 10.70 -9.55 12.52
C ARG A 216 9.96 -8.88 13.67
N ALA A 217 9.11 -7.90 13.38
CA ALA A 217 8.35 -7.19 14.39
C ALA A 217 7.38 -8.09 15.18
N LYS A 218 6.96 -9.23 14.63
CA LYS A 218 6.11 -10.21 15.32
C LYS A 218 6.84 -10.98 16.42
N GLU A 219 8.16 -11.10 16.31
CA GLU A 219 8.98 -11.85 17.28
C GLU A 219 9.34 -10.97 18.49
N LEU A 220 9.31 -9.65 18.32
CA LEU A 220 9.64 -8.67 19.35
C LEU A 220 8.66 -8.71 20.54
N PRO A 221 9.13 -8.38 21.76
CA PRO A 221 10.47 -7.88 22.09
C PRO A 221 11.54 -8.95 22.30
N LEU A 222 11.20 -10.23 22.13
CA LEU A 222 12.19 -11.31 22.16
C LEU A 222 12.93 -11.36 20.83
N LEU A 223 14.25 -11.41 20.88
CA LEU A 223 15.08 -11.51 19.68
C LEU A 223 15.60 -12.94 19.55
N GLN A 224 15.62 -13.51 18.35
CA GLN A 224 16.28 -14.81 18.17
C GLN A 224 17.76 -14.67 18.57
N SER A 225 18.27 -15.52 19.44
CA SER A 225 19.67 -15.46 19.92
C SER A 225 20.61 -16.42 19.19
N GLY A 226 20.07 -17.37 18.42
CA GLY A 226 20.87 -18.31 17.65
C GLY A 226 21.59 -17.64 16.48
N GLU A 227 22.91 -17.76 16.43
CA GLU A 227 23.77 -17.20 15.37
C GLU A 227 23.28 -17.56 13.96
N GLY A 228 22.91 -18.84 13.73
CA GLY A 228 22.38 -19.30 12.46
C GLY A 228 21.03 -18.68 12.07
N THR A 229 20.18 -18.33 13.04
CA THR A 229 18.89 -17.67 12.78
C THR A 229 19.09 -16.18 12.49
N LEU A 230 19.91 -15.50 13.30
CA LEU A 230 20.22 -14.08 13.08
C LEU A 230 20.99 -13.85 11.76
N ALA A 231 21.87 -14.76 11.38
CA ALA A 231 22.54 -14.71 10.07
C ALA A 231 21.53 -14.78 8.91
N LYS A 232 20.49 -15.61 9.02
CA LYS A 232 19.38 -15.65 8.04
C LYS A 232 18.63 -14.32 8.00
N TYR A 233 18.44 -13.67 9.16
CA TYR A 233 17.74 -12.39 9.23
C TYR A 233 18.55 -11.24 8.65
N CYS A 234 19.84 -11.17 8.96
CA CYS A 234 20.76 -10.24 8.32
C CYS A 234 20.79 -10.45 6.79
N LYS A 235 20.81 -11.72 6.33
CA LYS A 235 20.73 -12.02 4.89
C LYS A 235 19.43 -11.53 4.25
N ALA A 236 18.28 -11.73 4.90
CA ALA A 236 17.00 -11.21 4.44
C ALA A 236 16.94 -9.67 4.47
N ALA A 237 17.54 -9.02 5.46
CA ALA A 237 17.64 -7.57 5.48
C ALA A 237 18.49 -7.04 4.33
N LYS A 238 19.61 -7.70 4.01
CA LYS A 238 20.45 -7.36 2.86
C LYS A 238 19.75 -7.55 1.51
N SER A 239 18.78 -8.47 1.40
CA SER A 239 18.06 -8.67 0.14
C SER A 239 17.11 -7.53 -0.22
N VAL A 240 16.71 -6.68 0.74
CA VAL A 240 15.86 -5.50 0.46
C VAL A 240 16.55 -4.55 -0.52
N SER A 241 17.86 -4.32 -0.38
CA SER A 241 18.63 -3.48 -1.32
C SER A 241 18.70 -4.07 -2.73
N THR A 242 18.56 -5.38 -2.88
CA THR A 242 18.41 -6.01 -4.19
C THR A 242 16.98 -5.80 -4.71
N CYS A 243 15.97 -6.09 -3.88
CA CYS A 243 14.55 -5.92 -4.19
C CYS A 243 14.22 -4.50 -4.69
N THR A 244 14.75 -3.46 -4.04
CA THR A 244 14.40 -2.07 -4.37
C THR A 244 15.22 -1.48 -5.52
N ARG A 245 16.27 -2.17 -6.01
CA ARG A 245 17.26 -1.60 -6.94
C ARG A 245 16.67 -1.06 -8.24
N ASN A 246 15.66 -1.74 -8.78
CA ASN A 246 15.04 -1.41 -10.07
C ASN A 246 13.66 -0.75 -9.92
N VAL A 247 13.25 -0.45 -8.68
CA VAL A 247 11.95 0.14 -8.37
C VAL A 247 11.99 1.65 -8.63
N GLN A 248 11.03 2.15 -9.40
CA GLN A 248 10.96 3.55 -9.82
C GLN A 248 10.07 4.37 -8.89
N ILE A 249 10.67 5.34 -8.19
CA ILE A 249 9.95 6.25 -7.28
C ILE A 249 10.06 7.73 -7.70
N ASP A 250 10.75 8.02 -8.80
CA ASP A 250 11.04 9.39 -9.24
C ASP A 250 9.81 10.16 -9.72
N GLN A 251 8.76 9.46 -10.17
CA GLN A 251 7.49 10.07 -10.57
C GLN A 251 6.44 10.05 -9.46
N CYS A 252 6.80 9.61 -8.24
CA CYS A 252 5.94 9.78 -7.08
C CYS A 252 5.81 11.25 -6.68
N SER A 253 4.78 11.59 -5.91
CA SER A 253 4.66 12.93 -5.33
C SER A 253 5.83 13.22 -4.37
N GLU A 254 6.17 14.49 -4.16
CA GLU A 254 7.26 14.86 -3.23
C GLU A 254 7.00 14.40 -1.79
N GLN A 255 5.72 14.36 -1.38
CA GLN A 255 5.31 13.81 -0.09
C GLN A 255 5.63 12.30 -0.01
N GLU A 256 5.29 11.53 -1.05
CA GLU A 256 5.60 10.10 -1.11
C GLU A 256 7.10 9.84 -1.17
N LYS A 257 7.86 10.60 -1.95
CA LYS A 257 9.32 10.49 -2.00
C LYS A 257 9.95 10.72 -0.63
N THR A 258 9.51 11.77 0.08
CA THR A 258 9.99 12.09 1.43
C THR A 258 9.72 10.94 2.39
N TYR A 259 8.52 10.37 2.31
CA TYR A 259 8.14 9.19 3.08
C TYR A 259 9.02 7.97 2.75
N LEU A 260 9.18 7.64 1.47
CA LEU A 260 9.95 6.46 1.02
C LEU A 260 11.42 6.56 1.44
N ARG A 261 12.02 7.75 1.34
CA ARG A 261 13.38 8.01 1.86
C ARG A 261 13.46 7.86 3.37
N THR A 262 12.43 8.26 4.11
CA THR A 262 12.36 8.07 5.56
C THR A 262 12.35 6.59 5.93
N VAL A 263 11.57 5.78 5.19
CA VAL A 263 11.54 4.31 5.33
C VAL A 263 12.91 3.70 5.02
N GLU A 264 13.55 4.12 3.93
CA GLU A 264 14.88 3.65 3.53
C GLU A 264 15.93 3.94 4.61
N ASP A 265 15.94 5.16 5.13
CA ASP A 265 16.85 5.56 6.21
C ASP A 265 16.60 4.81 7.51
N GLY A 266 15.31 4.58 7.86
CA GLY A 266 14.92 3.70 8.95
C GLY A 266 15.49 2.31 8.78
N PHE A 267 15.21 1.72 7.63
CA PHE A 267 15.62 0.36 7.31
C PHE A 267 17.13 0.18 7.32
N ARG A 268 17.90 1.16 6.84
CA ARG A 268 19.36 1.14 6.92
C ARG A 268 19.87 1.03 8.36
N ARG A 269 19.19 1.67 9.33
CA ARG A 269 19.54 1.51 10.76
C ARG A 269 19.19 0.12 11.27
N SER A 270 18.01 -0.41 10.92
CA SER A 270 17.63 -1.78 11.28
C SER A 270 18.59 -2.81 10.68
N LEU A 271 19.01 -2.64 9.43
CA LEU A 271 19.98 -3.48 8.76
C LEU A 271 21.31 -3.52 9.52
N ASN A 272 21.84 -2.34 9.88
CA ASN A 272 23.08 -2.26 10.64
C ASN A 272 22.99 -2.99 11.98
N SER A 273 21.86 -2.84 12.69
CA SER A 273 21.66 -3.51 13.98
C SER A 273 21.42 -5.02 13.84
N LEU A 274 20.68 -5.47 12.82
CA LEU A 274 20.42 -6.89 12.55
C LEU A 274 21.66 -7.66 12.10
N CYS A 275 22.62 -6.96 11.51
CA CYS A 275 23.86 -7.52 11.03
C CYS A 275 25.05 -7.27 11.98
N ASP A 276 24.81 -6.79 13.19
CA ASP A 276 25.85 -6.60 14.20
C ASP A 276 26.34 -7.96 14.72
N GLU A 277 27.65 -8.20 14.67
CA GLU A 277 28.28 -9.45 15.10
C GLU A 277 28.06 -9.76 16.59
N LYS A 278 27.80 -8.74 17.41
CA LYS A 278 27.52 -8.88 18.84
C LYS A 278 26.05 -9.17 19.13
N LEU A 279 25.17 -9.06 18.14
CA LEU A 279 23.74 -9.26 18.32
C LEU A 279 23.38 -10.63 18.90
N PRO A 280 23.97 -11.78 18.49
CA PRO A 280 23.60 -13.08 19.04
C PRO A 280 23.78 -13.17 20.56
N ALA A 281 24.98 -12.83 21.05
CA ALA A 281 25.27 -12.84 22.48
C ALA A 281 24.43 -11.79 23.24
N SER A 282 24.25 -10.61 22.65
CA SER A 282 23.45 -9.54 23.25
C SER A 282 21.97 -9.90 23.34
N ALA A 283 21.43 -10.59 22.34
CA ALA A 283 20.04 -11.04 22.28
C ALA A 283 19.77 -12.13 23.34
N GLU A 284 20.71 -13.04 23.56
CA GLU A 284 20.60 -14.02 24.65
C GLU A 284 20.50 -13.35 26.02
N VAL A 285 21.38 -12.38 26.30
CA VAL A 285 21.36 -11.62 27.55
C VAL A 285 20.06 -10.83 27.68
N TRP A 286 19.64 -10.14 26.62
CA TRP A 286 18.37 -9.39 26.59
C TRP A 286 17.18 -10.28 26.92
N ASN A 287 17.02 -11.40 26.22
CA ASN A 287 15.89 -12.30 26.42
C ASN A 287 15.82 -12.88 27.84
N ASN A 288 16.98 -13.22 28.42
CA ASN A 288 17.06 -13.77 29.77
C ASN A 288 16.79 -12.72 30.85
N CYS A 289 17.14 -11.45 30.57
CA CYS A 289 16.95 -10.35 31.51
C CYS A 289 15.55 -9.72 31.43
N LEU A 290 14.93 -9.71 30.24
CA LEU A 290 13.68 -9.02 29.98
C LEU A 290 12.59 -9.42 30.99
N ASN A 291 12.07 -8.44 31.74
CA ASN A 291 11.02 -8.70 32.73
C ASN A 291 9.66 -8.89 32.05
N GLN A 292 9.34 -10.15 31.72
CA GLN A 292 8.10 -10.50 31.01
C GLN A 292 6.84 -10.19 31.81
N GLU A 293 6.88 -10.28 33.15
CA GLU A 293 5.73 -9.95 33.99
C GLU A 293 5.44 -8.44 33.95
N ALA A 294 6.49 -7.62 34.09
CA ALA A 294 6.38 -6.17 33.97
C ALA A 294 5.90 -5.77 32.56
N LEU A 295 6.41 -6.42 31.51
CA LEU A 295 5.96 -6.21 30.14
C LEU A 295 4.47 -6.51 30.00
N LYS A 296 4.01 -7.68 30.44
CA LYS A 296 2.60 -8.11 30.36
C LYS A 296 1.68 -7.15 31.13
N ASN A 297 2.09 -6.73 32.32
CA ASN A 297 1.33 -5.79 33.16
C ASN A 297 1.29 -4.37 32.56
N CYS A 298 2.30 -3.98 31.81
CA CYS A 298 2.33 -2.71 31.08
C CYS A 298 1.43 -2.77 29.84
N THR A 299 1.60 -3.78 29.00
CA THR A 299 0.83 -3.92 27.74
C THR A 299 -0.65 -4.17 27.98
N SER A 300 -1.04 -4.84 29.07
CA SER A 300 -2.46 -5.03 29.43
C SER A 300 -3.20 -3.72 29.76
N LYS A 301 -2.46 -2.64 30.04
CA LYS A 301 -3.02 -1.31 30.31
C LYS A 301 -3.15 -0.46 29.05
N ILE A 302 -2.60 -0.91 27.92
CA ILE A 302 -2.74 -0.24 26.64
C ILE A 302 -4.20 -0.43 26.19
N PRO A 303 -4.95 0.66 25.99
CA PRO A 303 -6.35 0.57 25.58
C PRO A 303 -6.53 -0.19 24.26
N ASP A 304 -7.56 -1.04 24.20
CA ASP A 304 -7.90 -1.76 22.96
C ASP A 304 -8.38 -0.75 21.90
N PRO A 305 -7.76 -0.71 20.70
CA PRO A 305 -8.18 0.15 19.60
C PRO A 305 -9.65 0.03 19.23
N ARG A 306 -10.27 -1.11 19.48
CA ARG A 306 -11.69 -1.35 19.17
C ARG A 306 -12.66 -0.79 20.20
N LYS A 307 -12.16 -0.25 21.32
CA LYS A 307 -12.97 0.24 22.44
C LYS A 307 -12.92 1.76 22.63
N ILE A 308 -12.23 2.48 21.75
CA ILE A 308 -12.13 3.94 21.82
C ILE A 308 -12.78 4.53 20.58
N ASP A 309 -13.70 5.47 20.81
CA ASP A 309 -14.32 6.29 19.79
C ASP A 309 -13.33 7.38 19.34
N ILE A 310 -12.35 6.99 18.51
CA ILE A 310 -11.43 7.93 17.85
C ILE A 310 -11.86 8.06 16.39
N SER A 311 -11.94 9.31 15.94
CA SER A 311 -12.31 9.70 14.57
C SER A 311 -11.35 9.23 13.48
N ASP A 312 -10.12 8.84 13.84
CA ASP A 312 -9.11 8.29 12.94
C ASP A 312 -8.53 6.96 13.48
N PRO A 313 -8.94 5.81 12.91
CA PRO A 313 -8.42 4.49 13.26
C PRO A 313 -6.91 4.32 13.07
N HIS A 314 -6.29 5.07 12.14
CA HIS A 314 -4.86 4.99 11.85
C HIS A 314 -4.02 5.58 12.99
N LEU A 315 -4.40 6.76 13.49
CA LEU A 315 -3.74 7.39 14.64
C LEU A 315 -3.81 6.53 15.90
N HIS A 316 -4.93 5.83 16.11
CA HIS A 316 -5.05 4.89 17.22
C HIS A 316 -4.04 3.74 17.09
N PHE A 317 -3.91 3.17 15.90
CA PHE A 317 -2.97 2.08 15.66
C PHE A 317 -1.53 2.51 15.98
N CYS A 318 -1.10 3.69 15.50
CA CYS A 318 0.22 4.24 15.79
C CYS A 318 0.47 4.44 17.29
N ARG A 319 -0.53 4.91 18.02
CA ARG A 319 -0.43 5.12 19.47
C ARG A 319 -0.26 3.81 20.25
N VAL A 320 -0.98 2.76 19.84
CA VAL A 320 -0.85 1.42 20.46
C VAL A 320 0.56 0.88 20.26
N ASP A 321 1.11 1.01 19.06
CA ASP A 321 2.49 0.60 18.77
C ASP A 321 3.49 1.43 19.58
N GLU A 322 3.27 2.74 19.74
CA GLU A 322 4.11 3.63 20.56
C GLU A 322 4.15 3.21 22.03
N GLU A 323 2.97 3.03 22.65
CA GLU A 323 2.89 2.59 24.05
C GLU A 323 3.46 1.18 24.23
N THR A 324 3.29 0.32 23.22
CA THR A 324 3.92 -1.02 23.19
C THR A 324 5.44 -0.90 23.26
N LEU A 325 6.05 -0.08 22.40
CA LEU A 325 7.51 0.15 22.43
C LEU A 325 7.98 0.69 23.79
N LYS A 326 7.23 1.61 24.41
CA LYS A 326 7.56 2.12 25.76
C LYS A 326 7.57 1.00 26.79
N CYS A 327 6.57 0.11 26.77
CA CYS A 327 6.52 -1.05 27.65
C CYS A 327 7.68 -2.02 27.41
N GLU A 328 8.02 -2.31 26.15
CA GLU A 328 9.15 -3.18 25.77
C GLU A 328 10.48 -2.65 26.31
N LEU A 329 10.75 -1.35 26.12
CA LEU A 329 11.97 -0.71 26.61
C LEU A 329 12.01 -0.63 28.14
N ALA A 330 10.88 -0.35 28.80
CA ALA A 330 10.79 -0.31 30.25
C ALA A 330 11.04 -1.70 30.87
N ALA A 331 10.50 -2.76 30.27
CA ALA A 331 10.69 -4.13 30.74
C ALA A 331 12.15 -4.60 30.69
N GLY A 332 12.94 -4.07 29.75
CA GLY A 332 14.38 -4.34 29.62
C GLY A 332 15.28 -3.25 30.22
N SER A 333 14.73 -2.28 30.94
CA SER A 333 15.48 -1.12 31.44
C SER A 333 16.58 -1.48 32.45
N ASN A 334 16.41 -2.58 33.19
CA ASN A 334 17.36 -3.06 34.19
C ASN A 334 18.38 -4.06 33.61
N CYS A 335 18.41 -4.25 32.29
CA CYS A 335 19.35 -5.17 31.67
C CYS A 335 20.79 -4.63 31.66
N PRO A 336 21.79 -5.51 31.77
CA PRO A 336 23.19 -5.10 31.74
C PRO A 336 23.56 -4.52 30.38
N ALA A 337 24.63 -3.71 30.34
CA ALA A 337 25.11 -3.07 29.11
C ALA A 337 25.47 -4.07 27.98
N SER A 338 25.76 -5.33 28.32
CA SER A 338 25.95 -6.39 27.31
C SER A 338 24.69 -6.67 26.48
N ALA A 339 23.49 -6.24 26.93
CA ALA A 339 22.23 -6.31 26.18
C ALA A 339 21.97 -5.09 25.27
N ASP A 340 22.85 -4.08 25.27
CA ASP A 340 22.59 -2.80 24.58
C ASP A 340 22.45 -2.95 23.06
N VAL A 341 23.19 -3.87 22.44
CA VAL A 341 23.10 -4.14 20.99
C VAL A 341 21.72 -4.69 20.64
N ALA A 342 21.20 -5.63 21.44
CA ALA A 342 19.86 -6.17 21.28
C ALA A 342 18.76 -5.11 21.52
N LYS A 343 18.90 -4.29 22.56
CA LYS A 343 17.99 -3.18 22.84
C LYS A 343 17.95 -2.17 21.67
N LYS A 344 19.12 -1.85 21.10
CA LYS A 344 19.23 -0.98 19.92
C LYS A 344 18.58 -1.63 18.69
N ALA A 345 18.78 -2.93 18.47
CA ALA A 345 18.16 -3.65 17.36
C ALA A 345 16.62 -3.65 17.47
N LEU A 346 16.08 -3.94 18.66
CA LEU A 346 14.64 -3.81 18.97
C LEU A 346 14.12 -2.42 18.60
N TYR A 347 14.79 -1.37 19.09
CA TYR A 347 14.41 0.01 18.81
C TYR A 347 14.44 0.31 17.32
N ASP A 348 15.53 0.02 16.63
CA ASP A 348 15.68 0.31 15.20
C ASP A 348 14.65 -0.43 14.35
N ILE A 349 14.32 -1.69 14.65
CA ILE A 349 13.28 -2.44 13.93
C ILE A 349 11.90 -1.79 14.17
N ARG A 350 11.59 -1.41 15.41
CA ARG A 350 10.33 -0.72 15.75
C ARG A 350 10.24 0.63 15.06
N MET A 351 11.31 1.42 15.01
CA MET A 351 11.36 2.70 14.31
C MET A 351 11.08 2.55 12.81
N THR A 352 11.68 1.56 12.17
CA THR A 352 11.39 1.28 10.76
C THR A 352 9.95 0.82 10.56
N LEU A 353 9.38 0.04 11.48
CA LEU A 353 7.96 -0.32 11.43
C LEU A 353 7.05 0.92 11.55
N PHE A 354 7.37 1.87 12.43
CA PHE A 354 6.64 3.14 12.50
C PHE A 354 6.75 3.92 11.20
N ASP A 355 7.97 4.02 10.63
CA ASP A 355 8.20 4.70 9.36
C ASP A 355 7.35 4.05 8.27
N ILE A 356 7.38 2.72 8.13
CA ILE A 356 6.58 1.96 7.14
C ILE A 356 5.06 2.12 7.36
N LYS A 357 4.63 2.29 8.60
CA LYS A 357 3.22 2.50 8.92
C LYS A 357 2.79 3.96 8.89
N ARG A 358 3.65 4.88 8.43
CA ARG A 358 3.37 6.35 8.41
C ARG A 358 3.05 6.93 9.79
N CYS A 359 3.55 6.29 10.85
CA CYS A 359 3.40 6.81 12.20
C CYS A 359 4.46 7.86 12.50
N SER A 360 4.08 8.87 13.29
CA SER A 360 5.08 9.78 13.85
C SER A 360 6.03 9.00 14.74
N ARG A 361 7.34 9.28 14.60
CA ARG A 361 8.35 8.67 15.45
C ARG A 361 8.11 9.09 16.91
N PRO A 362 7.98 8.14 17.85
CA PRO A 362 7.76 8.49 19.24
C PRO A 362 8.94 9.28 19.79
N LYS A 363 8.64 10.41 20.44
CA LYS A 363 9.64 11.16 21.23
C LYS A 363 9.86 10.39 22.52
N LEU A 364 10.85 9.49 22.50
CA LEU A 364 11.30 8.84 23.72
C LEU A 364 12.22 9.80 24.46
N ASP A 365 11.64 10.64 25.31
CA ASP A 365 12.42 11.45 26.24
C ASP A 365 13.31 10.51 27.08
N GLY A 366 14.63 10.51 26.80
CA GLY A 366 15.64 9.77 27.58
C GLY A 366 16.19 8.46 26.99
N TYR A 367 15.83 8.03 25.77
CA TYR A 367 16.39 6.79 25.18
C TYR A 367 17.22 6.98 23.91
N GLY A 368 17.31 8.20 23.38
CA GLY A 368 18.06 8.52 22.16
C GLY A 368 19.17 9.55 22.42
N GLY A 369 20.30 9.11 22.95
CA GLY A 369 21.48 9.96 23.10
C GLY A 369 22.50 9.31 24.02
N SER A 370 23.74 9.22 23.56
CA SER A 370 24.91 8.94 24.38
C SER A 370 24.93 9.88 25.59
N GLY A 371 24.51 9.38 26.74
CA GLY A 371 24.36 10.17 27.95
C GLY A 371 23.45 9.43 28.92
N PHE A 372 24.06 8.72 29.87
CA PHE A 372 23.42 8.29 31.10
C PHE A 372 22.45 9.37 31.59
N SER A 373 21.14 9.08 31.63
CA SER A 373 20.18 9.97 32.28
C SER A 373 19.25 9.17 33.18
N THR A 374 19.34 9.58 34.44
CA THR A 374 18.66 9.14 35.64
C THR A 374 17.14 9.02 35.46
N THR A 375 16.60 7.84 35.77
CA THR A 375 15.17 7.59 35.92
C THR A 375 14.52 8.58 36.91
N PRO A 376 13.21 8.90 36.79
CA PRO A 376 12.50 9.76 37.74
C PRO A 376 12.61 9.30 39.20
N ALA A 377 12.78 7.99 39.43
CA ALA A 377 13.05 7.42 40.75
C ALA A 377 14.39 7.90 41.35
N VAL A 378 15.38 8.19 40.52
CA VAL A 378 16.68 8.73 40.94
C VAL A 378 16.57 10.22 41.28
N LEU A 379 15.71 10.99 40.60
CA LEU A 379 15.42 12.39 40.95
C LEU A 379 14.65 12.53 42.27
N VAL A 380 13.70 11.63 42.55
CA VAL A 380 12.96 11.60 43.83
C VAL A 380 13.85 11.14 44.99
N THR A 381 14.81 10.24 44.75
CA THR A 381 15.78 9.80 45.78
C THR A 381 16.91 10.81 46.00
N LEU A 382 17.38 11.51 44.96
CA LEU A 382 18.36 12.60 45.09
C LEU A 382 17.78 13.82 45.82
N SER A 383 16.53 14.18 45.54
CA SER A 383 15.86 15.26 46.28
C SER A 383 15.62 14.91 47.75
N ALA A 384 15.30 13.66 48.06
CA ALA A 384 15.22 13.18 49.46
C ALA A 384 16.58 13.16 50.18
N LEU A 385 17.67 12.80 49.47
CA LEU A 385 19.03 12.85 50.00
C LEU A 385 19.54 14.28 50.24
N CYS A 386 19.17 15.25 49.39
CA CYS A 386 19.50 16.66 49.59
C CYS A 386 18.78 17.28 50.80
N VAL A 387 17.57 16.83 51.12
CA VAL A 387 16.85 17.26 52.34
C VAL A 387 17.42 16.59 53.59
N ALA A 388 17.89 15.33 53.49
CA ALA A 388 18.48 14.59 54.61
C ALA A 388 19.93 14.97 54.94
N LEU A 389 20.67 15.60 54.01
CA LEU A 389 22.07 16.02 54.18
C LEU A 389 22.24 17.49 54.60
N LEU A 390 21.15 18.23 54.85
CA LEU A 390 21.23 19.55 55.48
C LEU A 390 21.66 19.36 56.95
N PRO A 391 22.82 19.88 57.38
CA PRO A 391 23.28 19.73 58.75
C PRO A 391 22.37 20.54 59.68
N THR A 392 21.78 19.86 60.65
CA THR A 392 21.21 20.43 61.86
C THR A 392 22.30 21.16 62.65
N LYS A 393 22.53 22.44 62.34
CA LYS A 393 23.12 23.37 63.30
C LYS A 393 22.01 24.19 63.94
N GLN A 394 21.48 23.64 65.04
CA GLN A 394 20.99 24.47 66.13
C GLN A 394 22.18 25.28 66.67
N THR A 395 22.12 26.60 66.66
CA THR A 395 22.65 27.40 67.78
C THR A 395 22.04 28.81 67.80
N LEU A 396 21.27 29.05 68.87
CA LEU A 396 21.23 30.26 69.70
C LEU A 396 21.26 31.64 69.03
N LEU A 397 20.18 32.42 69.22
CA LEU A 397 20.20 33.52 70.20
C LEU A 397 18.79 34.11 70.42
N LEU A 398 18.34 33.95 71.67
CA LEU A 398 17.45 34.85 72.42
C LEU A 398 17.92 36.32 72.27
N ASP A 399 17.05 37.26 71.93
CA ASP A 399 16.22 38.04 72.89
C ASP A 399 15.68 39.35 72.27
N PHE A 400 14.45 39.69 72.71
CA PHE A 400 13.79 41.00 72.91
C PHE A 400 12.37 41.10 72.33
N ASN A 401 11.40 40.66 73.13
CA ASN A 401 10.54 41.56 73.91
C ASN A 401 9.91 40.85 75.12
#